data_AF-A0AAV2JW93-F1
#
_entry.id   AF-A0AAV2JW93-F1
#
_cell.length_a   1.000
_cell.length_b   1.000
_cell.length_c   1.000
_cell.angle_alpha   90.00
_cell.angle_beta   90.00
_cell.angle_gamma   90.00
#
_symmetry.space_group_name_H-M   'P 1'
#
loop_
_entity.id
_entity.type
_entity.pdbx_description
1 polymer ?
#
loop_
_entity_poly.entity_id
_entity_poly.type
_entity_poly.pdbx_seq_one_letter_code
_entity_poly.pdbx_strand_id
1 'polypeptide(L)'
;MQSPDGEGVSPDQSLWSLIQDHVSPSELPQIHSAVGHELVDRYTEAYAEMEKWQRILQDYGTGTPFSGHNVPLPDPPAVKELVRAEVGMLLQTLRERAGRDGEELMSHYKPETVSYAVGHTGRSYSRLSQVDDHRSGSRGSTYSNQEVEAVKVNLNVDGIEQVVDRLKSLFTEECEALKQEIKELQRNIWTKTEQDLKPAEPTLGELKELRKAIQKDLVHYPVSYTPLREFKTSQRSGCGASHLPTVTNRKQPSGTCDVEASSHLQLTLASKQQAEMWWVLWLLGALLALFSSLDVWYFLRAGVVILRAWFQGPVFDITAEQTVSGRVTFNDIDMCHMNNARYLRECDFARFSLYTRNGVFKAVRALRGNMVVGANTIRYRRALCIGEGYELRSRIVTWDDKAFYLEQRFVSTKDGLVCAVMYCKQTVIRTTPEQIMQHLCKRKVECPEFPEDLQHWVNFISASSLSLRAESGLDEKNK
;
A
#
# COMPACT_ATOMS: atom_id res chain seq x y z
N MET A 1 51.57 8.22 33.26
CA MET A 1 50.46 7.25 33.14
C MET A 1 49.61 7.67 31.96
N GLN A 2 49.98 7.16 30.78
CA GLN A 2 49.16 7.16 29.58
C GLN A 2 48.26 5.93 29.65
N SER A 3 46.97 6.12 29.39
CA SER A 3 45.96 5.07 29.22
C SER A 3 45.21 5.34 27.92
N PRO A 4 44.76 4.27 27.25
CA PRO A 4 45.09 4.03 25.87
C PRO A 4 43.97 4.43 24.92
N ASP A 5 44.39 4.60 23.68
CA ASP A 5 43.59 4.90 22.50
C ASP A 5 42.31 4.06 22.45
N GLY A 6 41.18 4.74 22.49
CA GLY A 6 39.93 4.19 22.01
C GLY A 6 40.06 4.05 20.50
N GLU A 7 40.45 2.86 20.05
CA GLU A 7 40.29 2.43 18.67
C GLU A 7 38.84 2.71 18.27
N GLY A 8 38.66 3.69 17.41
CA GLY A 8 37.42 3.89 16.70
C GLY A 8 37.13 2.60 15.95
N VAL A 9 36.06 1.92 16.35
CA VAL A 9 35.51 0.77 15.62
C VAL A 9 35.25 1.26 14.20
N SER A 10 36.13 0.87 13.29
CA SER A 10 35.97 1.06 11.85
C SER A 10 34.69 0.34 11.41
N PRO A 11 33.88 0.96 10.53
CA PRO A 11 32.62 0.37 10.08
C PRO A 11 32.90 -0.99 9.43
N ASP A 12 32.11 -2.00 9.80
CA ASP A 12 32.23 -3.40 9.38
C ASP A 12 32.58 -3.52 7.89
N GLN A 13 33.84 -3.75 7.53
CA GLN A 13 34.30 -3.69 6.15
C GLN A 13 33.63 -4.80 5.31
N SER A 14 33.04 -4.44 4.15
CA SER A 14 32.39 -5.42 3.27
C SER A 14 33.39 -6.48 2.78
N LEU A 15 32.93 -7.73 2.66
CA LEU A 15 33.71 -8.86 2.15
C LEU A 15 34.28 -8.55 0.75
N TRP A 16 33.52 -7.82 -0.08
CA TRP A 16 33.97 -7.37 -1.39
C TRP A 16 35.09 -6.34 -1.31
N SER A 17 35.02 -5.37 -0.39
CA SER A 17 36.12 -4.41 -0.17
C SER A 17 37.38 -5.09 0.36
N LEU A 18 37.24 -6.12 1.21
CA LEU A 18 38.37 -6.95 1.66
C LEU A 18 39.04 -7.69 0.48
N ILE A 19 38.26 -8.18 -0.48
CA ILE A 19 38.79 -8.82 -1.69
C ILE A 19 39.48 -7.79 -2.60
N GLN A 20 38.92 -6.59 -2.73
CA GLN A 20 39.51 -5.51 -3.51
C GLN A 20 40.86 -5.04 -2.95
N ASP A 21 41.03 -5.07 -1.63
CA ASP A 21 42.28 -4.68 -0.97
C ASP A 21 43.42 -5.71 -1.14
N HIS A 22 43.07 -6.98 -1.38
CA HIS A 22 44.03 -8.09 -1.43
C HIS A 22 44.31 -8.64 -2.84
N VAL A 23 43.59 -8.16 -3.86
CA VAL A 23 43.67 -8.67 -5.25
C VAL A 23 44.04 -7.54 -6.22
N SER A 24 44.90 -7.84 -7.20
CA SER A 24 45.28 -6.88 -8.23
C SER A 24 44.07 -6.45 -9.08
N PRO A 25 43.94 -5.16 -9.46
CA PRO A 25 42.78 -4.67 -10.22
C PRO A 25 42.52 -5.39 -11.55
N SER A 26 43.55 -5.99 -12.14
CA SER A 26 43.48 -6.78 -13.37
C SER A 26 42.85 -8.17 -13.19
N GLU A 27 42.82 -8.69 -11.96
CA GLU A 27 42.34 -10.05 -11.62
C GLU A 27 40.91 -10.02 -11.06
N LEU A 28 40.44 -8.85 -10.59
CA LEU A 28 39.07 -8.65 -10.11
C LEU A 28 37.98 -9.09 -11.09
N PRO A 29 38.08 -8.81 -12.41
CA PRO A 29 37.07 -9.28 -13.37
C PRO A 29 37.03 -10.82 -13.47
N GLN A 30 38.17 -11.49 -13.28
CA GLN A 30 38.27 -12.94 -13.34
C GLN A 30 37.67 -13.58 -12.08
N ILE A 31 37.90 -12.99 -10.91
CA ILE A 31 37.24 -13.41 -9.66
C ILE A 31 35.74 -13.16 -9.73
N HIS A 32 35.32 -12.00 -10.23
CA HIS A 32 33.90 -11.68 -10.43
C HIS A 32 33.21 -12.69 -11.35
N SER A 33 33.89 -13.12 -12.42
CA SER A 33 33.39 -14.17 -13.32
C SER A 33 33.40 -15.56 -12.67
N ALA A 34 34.40 -15.89 -11.86
CA ALA A 34 34.55 -17.21 -11.24
C ALA A 34 33.55 -17.45 -10.10
N VAL A 35 33.31 -16.43 -9.27
CA VAL A 35 32.32 -16.44 -8.18
C VAL A 35 30.90 -16.37 -8.74
N GLY A 36 30.73 -15.69 -9.88
CA GLY A 36 29.47 -15.52 -10.57
C GLY A 36 28.96 -14.09 -10.42
N HIS A 37 28.76 -13.42 -11.56
CA HIS A 37 28.36 -12.01 -11.60
C HIS A 37 27.13 -11.72 -10.76
N GLU A 38 26.11 -12.58 -10.86
CA GLU A 38 24.85 -12.41 -10.13
C GLU A 38 25.03 -12.45 -8.60
N LEU A 39 25.92 -13.30 -8.09
CA LEU A 39 26.10 -13.46 -6.65
C LEU A 39 26.83 -12.27 -6.03
N VAL A 40 27.87 -11.78 -6.72
CA VAL A 40 28.63 -10.59 -6.29
C VAL A 40 27.78 -9.33 -6.40
N ASP A 41 27.00 -9.19 -7.47
CA ASP A 41 26.08 -8.05 -7.65
C ASP A 41 25.02 -8.03 -6.55
N ARG A 42 24.40 -9.18 -6.26
CA ARG A 42 23.39 -9.32 -5.19
C ARG A 42 23.97 -9.04 -3.81
N TYR A 43 25.19 -9.49 -3.53
CA TYR A 43 25.87 -9.17 -2.27
C TYR A 43 26.13 -7.67 -2.13
N THR A 44 26.66 -7.05 -3.18
CA THR A 44 27.01 -5.62 -3.18
C THR A 44 25.76 -4.76 -3.02
N GLU A 45 24.66 -5.14 -3.67
CA GLU A 45 23.37 -4.46 -3.52
C GLU A 45 22.77 -4.63 -2.11
N ALA A 46 22.79 -5.86 -1.56
CA ALA A 46 22.31 -6.12 -0.20
C ALA A 46 23.12 -5.37 0.86
N TYR A 47 24.44 -5.32 0.71
CA TYR A 47 25.30 -4.59 1.63
C TYR A 47 25.08 -3.07 1.54
N ALA A 48 24.88 -2.52 0.34
CA ALA A 48 24.51 -1.11 0.16
C ALA A 48 23.13 -0.78 0.75
N GLU A 49 22.18 -1.71 0.68
CA GLU A 49 20.88 -1.58 1.33
C GLU A 49 21.01 -1.56 2.86
N MET A 50 21.81 -2.46 3.43
CA MET A 50 22.11 -2.50 4.87
C MET A 50 22.73 -1.18 5.35
N GLU A 51 23.72 -0.65 4.63
CA GLU A 51 24.36 0.64 4.97
C GLU A 51 23.34 1.80 4.95
N LYS A 52 22.41 1.79 3.99
CA LYS A 52 21.33 2.79 3.92
C LYS A 52 20.40 2.69 5.13
N TRP A 53 20.01 1.48 5.54
CA TRP A 53 19.15 1.29 6.73
C TRP A 53 19.86 1.68 8.03
N GLN A 54 21.16 1.39 8.15
CA GLN A 54 21.96 1.84 9.29
C GLN A 54 22.07 3.38 9.36
N ARG A 55 22.26 4.06 8.21
CA ARG A 55 22.23 5.54 8.15
C ARG A 55 20.89 6.11 8.58
N ILE A 56 19.78 5.54 8.10
CA ILE A 56 18.43 5.95 8.51
C ILE A 56 18.30 5.82 10.04
N LEU A 57 18.74 4.71 10.62
CA LEU A 57 18.69 4.50 12.07
C LEU A 57 19.56 5.50 12.85
N GLN A 58 20.75 5.86 12.33
CA GLN A 58 21.60 6.90 12.91
C GLN A 58 20.98 8.30 12.85
N ASP A 59 20.32 8.65 11.73
CA ASP A 59 19.60 9.92 11.58
C ASP A 59 18.41 10.01 12.55
N TYR A 60 17.70 8.89 12.79
CA TYR A 60 16.68 8.79 13.84
C TYR A 60 17.26 8.90 15.26
N GLY A 61 18.55 8.63 15.47
CA GLY A 61 19.24 8.75 16.76
C GLY A 61 19.83 10.14 17.02
N THR A 62 20.16 10.89 15.97
CA THR A 62 20.85 12.20 16.02
C THR A 62 19.94 13.39 15.74
N GLY A 63 18.65 13.15 15.43
CA GLY A 63 17.61 14.15 15.34
C GLY A 63 17.48 14.98 16.63
N THR A 64 18.04 16.19 16.57
CA THR A 64 17.97 17.21 17.61
C THR A 64 16.51 17.54 17.93
N PRO A 65 16.08 17.48 19.21
CA PRO A 65 14.75 17.90 19.59
C PRO A 65 14.65 19.41 19.43
N PHE A 66 13.57 19.86 18.79
CA PHE A 66 13.21 21.26 18.68
C PHE A 66 13.32 21.95 20.05
N SER A 67 14.15 22.98 20.11
CA SER A 67 14.32 23.81 21.29
C SER A 67 13.04 24.61 21.54
N GLY A 68 12.61 24.61 22.80
CA GLY A 68 11.65 25.56 23.35
C GLY A 68 10.27 24.97 23.56
N HIS A 69 10.08 24.23 24.65
CA HIS A 69 9.17 24.58 25.75
C HIS A 69 9.57 23.73 26.97
N ASN A 70 9.68 24.36 28.14
CA ASN A 70 9.89 23.66 29.41
C ASN A 70 8.74 22.66 29.63
N VAL A 71 8.96 21.39 29.33
CA VAL A 71 8.04 20.32 29.70
C VAL A 71 8.27 20.03 31.19
N PRO A 72 7.27 20.25 32.07
CA PRO A 72 7.39 19.82 33.45
C PRO A 72 7.57 18.31 33.47
N LEU A 73 8.41 17.82 34.39
CA LEU A 73 8.62 16.40 34.65
C LEU A 73 7.29 15.61 34.58
N PRO A 74 7.25 14.43 33.93
CA PRO A 74 6.04 13.63 33.86
C PRO A 74 5.55 13.28 35.27
N ASP A 75 4.28 13.60 35.55
CA ASP A 75 3.64 13.29 36.83
C ASP A 75 3.61 11.77 37.08
N PRO A 76 3.70 11.31 38.34
CA PRO A 76 3.72 9.88 38.67
C PRO A 76 2.51 9.13 38.07
N PRO A 77 2.73 8.01 37.36
CA PRO A 77 1.68 7.32 36.57
C PRO A 77 0.49 6.87 37.41
N ALA A 78 0.69 6.61 38.70
CA ALA A 78 -0.38 6.22 39.63
C ALA A 78 -1.47 7.30 39.82
N VAL A 79 -1.10 8.59 39.82
CA VAL A 79 -2.07 9.69 40.04
C VAL A 79 -2.89 9.94 38.78
N LYS A 80 -2.25 9.84 37.61
CA LYS A 80 -2.91 9.99 36.31
C LYS A 80 -3.95 8.91 36.06
N GLU A 81 -3.63 7.66 36.39
CA GLU A 81 -4.56 6.54 36.26
C GLU A 81 -5.72 6.59 37.26
N LEU A 82 -5.48 7.09 38.48
CA LEU A 82 -6.55 7.28 39.46
C LEU A 82 -7.56 8.35 39.03
N VAL A 83 -7.07 9.50 38.54
CA VAL A 83 -7.94 10.58 38.02
C VAL A 83 -8.67 10.11 36.75
N ARG A 84 -8.00 9.34 35.89
CA ARG A 84 -8.60 8.75 34.69
C ARG A 84 -9.76 7.81 35.03
N ALA A 85 -9.57 6.90 35.99
CA ALA A 85 -10.61 5.97 36.44
C ALA A 85 -11.80 6.72 37.06
N GLU A 86 -11.54 7.76 37.84
CA GLU A 86 -12.58 8.63 38.42
C GLU A 86 -13.38 9.35 37.33
N VAL A 87 -12.70 9.95 36.34
CA VAL A 87 -13.34 10.60 35.18
C VAL A 87 -14.18 9.59 34.39
N GLY A 88 -13.68 8.37 34.17
CA GLY A 88 -14.42 7.30 33.50
C GLY A 88 -15.73 6.94 34.21
N MET A 89 -15.70 6.80 35.54
CA MET A 89 -16.92 6.55 36.33
C MET A 89 -17.90 7.72 36.31
N LEU A 90 -17.40 8.96 36.35
CA LEU A 90 -18.26 10.16 36.30
C LEU A 90 -18.93 10.31 34.93
N LEU A 91 -18.22 10.03 33.83
CA LEU A 91 -18.78 10.02 32.48
C LEU A 91 -19.87 8.95 32.33
N GLN A 92 -19.64 7.75 32.88
CA GLN A 92 -20.64 6.69 32.88
C GLN A 92 -21.88 7.10 33.69
N THR A 93 -21.68 7.69 34.86
CA THR A 93 -22.78 8.19 35.72
C THR A 93 -23.57 9.30 35.04
N LEU A 94 -22.91 10.22 34.35
CA LEU A 94 -23.56 11.31 33.63
C LEU A 94 -24.38 10.78 32.44
N ARG A 95 -23.83 9.82 31.68
CA ARG A 95 -24.54 9.14 30.58
C ARG A 95 -25.80 8.41 31.06
N GLU A 96 -25.72 7.72 32.19
CA GLU A 96 -26.87 7.02 32.79
C GLU A 96 -27.95 7.99 33.29
N ARG A 97 -27.56 9.17 33.81
CA ARG A 97 -28.51 10.19 34.29
C ARG A 97 -29.14 11.02 33.18
N ALA A 98 -28.42 11.26 32.08
CA ALA A 98 -28.91 12.01 30.92
C ALA A 98 -29.82 11.17 29.99
N GLY A 99 -29.82 9.84 30.12
CA GLY A 99 -30.72 8.96 29.36
C GLY A 99 -30.52 9.08 27.84
N ARG A 100 -31.56 9.51 27.11
CA ARG A 100 -31.53 9.62 25.64
C ARG A 100 -30.64 10.75 25.10
N ASP A 101 -30.35 11.76 25.93
CA ASP A 101 -29.53 12.93 25.57
C ASP A 101 -28.05 12.72 25.93
N GLY A 102 -27.70 11.53 26.46
CA GLY A 102 -26.36 11.21 26.95
C GLY A 102 -25.28 11.24 25.86
N GLU A 103 -25.57 10.80 24.63
CA GLU A 103 -24.59 10.85 23.52
C GLU A 103 -24.34 12.27 23.02
N GLU A 104 -25.38 13.11 22.97
CA GLU A 104 -25.28 14.51 22.57
C GLU A 104 -24.45 15.31 23.59
N LEU A 105 -24.64 15.04 24.89
CA LEU A 105 -23.88 15.66 25.97
C LEU A 105 -22.38 15.31 25.94
N MET A 106 -22.03 14.10 25.49
CA MET A 106 -20.63 13.63 25.41
C MET A 106 -19.85 14.34 24.30
N SER A 107 -20.54 14.87 23.27
CA SER A 107 -19.94 15.66 22.20
C SER A 107 -19.48 17.05 22.62
N HIS A 108 -19.93 17.54 23.79
CA HIS A 108 -19.50 18.82 24.36
C HIS A 108 -18.10 18.79 24.99
N TYR A 109 -17.56 17.59 25.24
CA TYR A 109 -16.22 17.42 25.80
C TYR A 109 -15.20 17.05 24.72
N LYS A 110 -13.91 17.35 24.96
CA LYS A 110 -12.84 17.03 24.00
C LYS A 110 -12.80 15.52 23.72
N PRO A 111 -12.92 15.07 22.45
CA PRO A 111 -13.06 13.66 22.11
C PRO A 111 -11.84 12.82 22.51
N GLU A 112 -10.64 13.40 22.45
CA GLU A 112 -9.37 12.78 22.82
C GLU A 112 -9.34 12.41 24.32
N THR A 113 -9.80 13.32 25.18
CA THR A 113 -9.84 13.11 26.64
C THR A 113 -10.92 12.14 27.09
N VAL A 114 -12.09 12.16 26.42
CA VAL A 114 -13.20 11.22 26.65
C VAL A 114 -12.82 9.82 26.21
N SER A 115 -12.24 9.68 25.00
CA SER A 115 -11.75 8.39 24.49
C SER A 115 -10.65 7.81 25.38
N TYR A 116 -9.74 8.65 25.88
CA TYR A 116 -8.72 8.23 26.82
C TYR A 116 -9.31 7.73 28.15
N ALA A 117 -10.30 8.43 28.72
CA ALA A 117 -10.94 8.04 29.98
C ALA A 117 -11.83 6.79 29.88
N VAL A 118 -12.53 6.59 28.74
CA VAL A 118 -13.49 5.48 28.55
C VAL A 118 -12.81 4.17 28.11
N GLY A 119 -11.63 4.24 27.46
CA GLY A 119 -10.97 3.08 26.84
C GLY A 119 -10.46 1.95 27.75
N HIS A 120 -10.75 1.92 29.05
CA HIS A 120 -10.25 0.88 29.98
C HIS A 120 -11.30 0.16 30.84
N THR A 121 -12.61 0.35 30.62
CA THR A 121 -13.63 -0.52 31.23
C THR A 121 -13.68 -1.87 30.53
N GLY A 122 -12.64 -2.70 30.70
CA GLY A 122 -12.59 -4.03 30.10
C GLY A 122 -11.22 -4.66 29.92
N ARG A 123 -10.35 -4.68 30.94
CA ARG A 123 -9.29 -5.70 31.01
C ARG A 123 -8.83 -5.94 32.44
N SER A 124 -9.45 -6.93 33.08
CA SER A 124 -8.95 -7.54 34.30
C SER A 124 -7.52 -8.03 34.11
N TYR A 125 -6.71 -7.81 35.15
CA TYR A 125 -5.37 -8.35 35.32
C TYR A 125 -5.33 -9.85 35.08
N SER A 126 -4.51 -10.28 34.12
CA SER A 126 -3.98 -11.64 34.08
C SER A 126 -2.58 -11.65 33.49
N ARG A 127 -1.62 -11.85 34.40
CA ARG A 127 -0.29 -12.47 34.25
C ARG A 127 0.70 -11.80 33.29
N LEU A 128 1.58 -11.02 33.92
CA LEU A 128 3.02 -11.02 33.64
C LEU A 128 3.53 -12.46 33.56
N SER A 129 4.10 -12.84 32.43
CA SER A 129 5.09 -13.91 32.32
C SER A 129 6.34 -13.32 31.67
N GLN A 130 7.37 -13.21 32.51
CA GLN A 130 8.80 -13.08 32.26
C GLN A 130 9.25 -12.99 30.79
N VAL A 131 9.89 -11.88 30.47
CA VAL A 131 10.91 -11.83 29.41
C VAL A 131 12.24 -11.95 30.14
N ASP A 132 12.94 -13.05 29.88
CA ASP A 132 14.30 -13.30 30.33
C ASP A 132 15.25 -12.26 29.72
N ASP A 133 16.11 -11.77 30.61
CA ASP A 133 17.17 -10.81 30.35
C ASP A 133 18.37 -11.57 29.77
N HIS A 134 18.61 -11.46 28.45
CA HIS A 134 19.88 -11.85 27.86
C HIS A 134 20.54 -10.68 27.14
N ARG A 135 21.27 -9.96 27.99
CA ARG A 135 22.48 -9.18 27.75
C ARG A 135 23.34 -9.73 26.60
N SER A 136 23.73 -8.78 25.75
CA SER A 136 24.73 -8.79 24.69
C SER A 136 25.84 -9.84 24.83
N GLY A 137 25.95 -10.71 23.81
CA GLY A 137 27.17 -11.39 23.44
C GLY A 137 27.67 -10.84 22.12
N SER A 138 28.64 -9.93 22.17
CA SER A 138 29.43 -9.54 21.01
C SER A 138 30.15 -10.77 20.46
N ARG A 139 29.90 -11.12 19.19
CA ARG A 139 30.75 -12.03 18.41
C ARG A 139 31.34 -11.20 17.27
N GLY A 140 32.41 -10.49 17.57
CA GLY A 140 33.32 -10.01 16.54
C GLY A 140 33.97 -11.21 15.85
N SER A 141 33.89 -11.25 14.52
CA SER A 141 34.65 -12.17 13.69
C SER A 141 36.07 -11.61 13.52
N THR A 142 36.98 -12.01 14.41
CA THR A 142 38.41 -11.86 14.18
C THR A 142 38.84 -12.89 13.13
N TYR A 143 38.81 -12.54 11.85
CA TYR A 143 39.55 -13.30 10.85
C TYR A 143 41.03 -12.96 11.01
N SER A 144 41.79 -13.90 11.58
CA SER A 144 43.23 -13.73 11.74
C SER A 144 43.92 -13.76 10.37
N ASN A 145 44.83 -12.80 10.14
CA ASN A 145 45.68 -12.69 8.94
C ASN A 145 46.59 -13.91 8.67
N GLN A 146 46.49 -14.98 9.46
CA GLN A 146 47.36 -16.15 9.38
C GLN A 146 46.86 -17.23 8.41
N GLU A 147 45.57 -17.22 8.03
CA GLU A 147 45.00 -18.24 7.13
C GLU A 147 45.15 -17.90 5.64
N VAL A 148 45.43 -16.64 5.29
CA VAL A 148 45.60 -16.19 3.90
C VAL A 148 46.97 -16.60 3.33
N GLU A 149 48.04 -16.60 4.14
CA GLU A 149 49.38 -17.02 3.70
C GLU A 149 49.51 -18.55 3.53
N ALA A 150 48.63 -19.35 4.16
CA ALA A 150 48.63 -20.80 3.98
C ALA A 150 48.14 -21.25 2.59
N VAL A 151 47.35 -20.41 1.91
CA VAL A 151 46.79 -20.70 0.57
C VAL A 151 47.79 -20.39 -0.56
N LYS A 152 48.87 -19.65 -0.25
CA LYS A 152 49.87 -19.21 -1.23
C LYS A 152 50.85 -20.32 -1.68
N VAL A 153 50.99 -21.39 -0.90
CA VAL A 153 52.08 -22.38 -1.10
C VAL A 153 51.66 -23.62 -1.90
N ASN A 154 50.37 -23.91 -2.07
CA ASN A 154 49.92 -25.12 -2.77
C ASN A 154 48.98 -24.82 -3.94
N LEU A 155 49.52 -24.14 -4.96
CA LEU A 155 48.86 -24.03 -6.26
C LEU A 155 49.09 -25.31 -7.07
N ASN A 156 48.14 -26.23 -6.97
CA ASN A 156 47.90 -27.23 -8.01
C ASN A 156 46.46 -27.02 -8.53
N VAL A 157 46.25 -27.28 -9.82
CA VAL A 157 45.08 -26.84 -10.62
C VAL A 157 43.70 -27.19 -10.03
N ASP A 158 43.60 -28.18 -9.13
CA ASP A 158 42.37 -28.55 -8.40
C ASP A 158 42.03 -27.62 -7.20
N GLY A 159 42.97 -26.82 -6.72
CA GLY A 159 42.77 -25.93 -5.56
C GLY A 159 41.99 -24.65 -5.88
N ILE A 160 41.99 -24.22 -7.15
CA ILE A 160 41.31 -22.98 -7.57
C ILE A 160 39.79 -23.17 -7.50
N GLU A 161 39.28 -24.31 -7.97
CA GLU A 161 37.84 -24.61 -7.87
C GLU A 161 37.38 -24.69 -6.41
N GLN A 162 38.18 -25.30 -5.53
CA GLN A 162 37.87 -25.38 -4.11
C GLN A 162 37.85 -24.00 -3.42
N VAL A 163 38.78 -23.10 -3.80
CA VAL A 163 38.79 -21.71 -3.30
C VAL A 163 37.58 -20.93 -3.82
N VAL A 164 37.23 -21.10 -5.10
CA VAL A 164 36.07 -20.45 -5.71
C VAL A 164 34.77 -20.93 -5.06
N ASP A 165 34.62 -22.23 -4.82
CA ASP A 165 33.44 -22.79 -4.16
C ASP A 165 33.33 -22.35 -2.71
N ARG A 166 34.47 -22.24 -2.00
CA ARG A 166 34.49 -21.68 -0.65
C ARG A 166 34.09 -20.20 -0.66
N LEU A 167 34.56 -19.42 -1.63
CA LEU A 167 34.19 -18.02 -1.77
C LEU A 167 32.69 -17.88 -2.04
N LYS A 168 32.13 -18.69 -2.96
CA LYS A 168 30.69 -18.74 -3.24
C LYS A 168 29.86 -19.05 -2.00
N SER A 169 30.30 -20.01 -1.17
CA SER A 169 29.64 -20.34 0.10
C SER A 169 29.62 -19.13 1.04
N LEU A 170 30.77 -18.46 1.21
CA LEU A 170 30.88 -17.28 2.06
C LEU A 170 30.01 -16.12 1.57
N PHE A 171 30.01 -15.82 0.27
CA PHE A 171 29.13 -14.80 -0.31
C PHE A 171 27.65 -15.13 -0.10
N THR A 172 27.28 -16.40 -0.20
CA THR A 172 25.89 -16.84 -0.01
C THR A 172 25.46 -16.73 1.46
N GLU A 173 26.30 -17.16 2.39
CA GLU A 173 26.07 -17.05 3.83
C GLU A 173 25.94 -15.59 4.28
N GLU A 174 26.84 -14.73 3.83
CA GLU A 174 26.81 -13.30 4.12
C GLU A 174 25.60 -12.60 3.49
N CYS A 175 25.19 -12.98 2.27
CA CYS A 175 23.95 -12.47 1.67
C CYS A 175 22.71 -12.79 2.52
N GLU A 176 22.63 -14.02 3.04
CA GLU A 176 21.51 -14.42 3.90
C GLU A 176 21.56 -13.75 5.28
N ALA A 177 22.76 -13.54 5.83
CA ALA A 177 22.96 -12.78 7.07
C ALA A 177 22.54 -11.30 6.91
N LEU A 178 22.97 -10.63 5.83
CA LEU A 178 22.59 -9.25 5.53
C LEU A 178 21.08 -9.09 5.34
N LYS A 179 20.42 -10.05 4.67
CA LYS A 179 18.95 -10.05 4.55
C LYS A 179 18.24 -10.15 5.90
N GLN A 180 18.77 -10.96 6.82
CA GLN A 180 18.23 -11.09 8.17
C GLN A 180 18.40 -9.78 8.95
N GLU A 181 19.58 -9.16 8.87
CA GLU A 181 19.89 -7.90 9.54
C GLU A 181 19.04 -6.73 9.02
N ILE A 182 18.87 -6.62 7.70
CA ILE A 182 17.99 -5.61 7.08
C ILE A 182 16.55 -5.76 7.58
N LYS A 183 16.04 -7.00 7.68
CA LYS A 183 14.69 -7.25 8.22
C LYS A 183 14.57 -6.84 9.69
N GLU A 184 15.62 -7.05 10.48
CA GLU A 184 15.67 -6.61 11.88
C GLU A 184 15.66 -5.08 11.99
N LEU A 185 16.51 -4.40 11.21
CA LEU A 185 16.59 -2.95 11.14
C LEU A 185 15.25 -2.33 10.73
N GLN A 186 14.60 -2.87 9.69
CA GLN A 186 13.28 -2.44 9.25
C GLN A 186 12.22 -2.60 10.34
N ARG A 187 12.23 -3.73 11.06
CA ARG A 187 11.30 -3.97 12.17
C ARG A 187 11.51 -2.99 13.32
N ASN A 188 12.76 -2.69 13.66
CA ASN A 188 13.10 -1.74 14.71
C ASN A 188 12.69 -0.31 14.36
N ILE A 189 12.88 0.10 13.09
CA ILE A 189 12.42 1.41 12.61
C ILE A 189 10.89 1.47 12.61
N TRP A 190 10.22 0.43 12.14
CA TRP A 190 8.75 0.36 12.14
C TRP A 190 8.17 0.50 13.55
N THR A 191 8.67 -0.30 14.50
CA THR A 191 8.19 -0.26 15.89
C THR A 191 8.45 1.09 16.56
N LYS A 192 9.60 1.73 16.28
CA LYS A 192 9.91 3.07 16.77
C LYS A 192 8.99 4.14 16.15
N THR A 193 8.73 4.05 14.85
CA THR A 193 7.79 4.96 14.14
C THR A 193 6.36 4.80 14.66
N GLU A 194 5.95 3.58 14.99
CA GLU A 194 4.63 3.28 15.57
C GLU A 194 4.51 3.76 17.03
N GLN A 195 5.62 3.87 17.76
CA GLN A 195 5.67 4.52 19.08
C GLN A 195 5.56 6.04 18.97
N ASP A 196 6.23 6.66 17.98
CA ASP A 196 6.19 8.11 17.74
C ASP A 196 4.83 8.59 17.17
N LEU A 197 4.05 7.68 16.57
CA LEU A 197 2.70 7.94 16.04
C LEU A 197 1.55 7.78 17.06
N LYS A 198 1.84 7.46 18.33
CA LYS A 198 0.80 7.45 19.37
C LYS A 198 0.38 8.89 19.68
N PRO A 199 -0.93 9.23 19.62
CA PRO A 199 -1.40 10.58 19.97
C PRO A 199 -0.95 10.90 21.41
N ALA A 200 -0.41 12.10 21.61
CA ALA A 200 0.11 12.54 22.89
C ALA A 200 -0.94 12.32 23.99
N GLU A 201 -0.58 11.55 25.03
CA GLU A 201 -1.49 11.30 26.13
C GLU A 201 -1.89 12.63 26.79
N PRO A 202 -3.19 12.83 27.12
CA PRO A 202 -3.63 14.06 27.74
C PRO A 202 -2.92 14.27 29.08
N THR A 203 -2.60 15.52 29.40
CA THR A 203 -1.92 15.88 30.64
C THR A 203 -2.82 15.67 31.86
N LEU A 204 -2.23 15.49 33.05
CA LEU A 204 -2.99 15.37 34.30
C LEU A 204 -3.89 16.59 34.56
N GLY A 205 -3.47 17.78 34.11
CA GLY A 205 -4.25 19.01 34.17
C GLY A 205 -5.52 18.94 33.33
N GLU A 206 -5.43 18.42 32.10
CA GLU A 206 -6.58 18.27 31.21
C GLU A 206 -7.60 17.26 31.74
N LEU A 207 -7.13 16.16 32.35
CA LEU A 207 -8.01 15.18 33.01
C LEU A 207 -8.71 15.76 34.25
N LYS A 208 -8.03 16.60 35.03
CA LYS A 208 -8.64 17.28 36.19
C LYS A 208 -9.65 18.35 35.77
N GLU A 209 -9.41 19.08 34.69
CA GLU A 209 -10.38 20.04 34.14
C GLU A 209 -11.61 19.32 33.56
N LEU A 210 -11.41 18.22 32.85
CA LEU A 210 -12.50 17.36 32.40
C LEU A 210 -13.33 16.85 33.59
N ARG A 211 -12.67 16.39 34.67
CA ARG A 211 -13.35 15.99 35.91
C ARG A 211 -14.23 17.10 36.49
N LYS A 212 -13.72 18.32 36.58
CA LYS A 212 -14.47 19.48 37.10
C LYS A 212 -15.67 19.83 36.22
N ALA A 213 -15.52 19.76 34.90
CA ALA A 213 -16.59 20.01 33.95
C ALA A 213 -17.73 19.00 34.13
N ILE A 214 -17.41 17.70 34.18
CA ILE A 214 -18.40 16.64 34.39
C ILE A 214 -19.09 16.77 35.75
N GLN A 215 -18.33 17.08 36.82
CA GLN A 215 -18.89 17.31 38.16
C GLN A 215 -19.85 18.49 38.20
N LYS A 216 -19.56 19.57 37.46
CA LYS A 216 -20.45 20.72 37.32
C LYS A 216 -21.75 20.33 36.61
N ASP A 217 -21.67 19.56 35.54
CA ASP A 217 -22.84 19.16 34.75
C ASP A 217 -23.70 18.14 35.48
N LEU A 218 -23.10 17.25 36.29
CA LEU A 218 -23.81 16.33 37.18
C LEU A 218 -24.72 17.02 38.21
N VAL A 219 -24.46 18.30 38.56
CA VAL A 219 -25.35 19.09 39.45
C VAL A 219 -26.67 19.43 38.77
N HIS A 220 -26.71 19.51 37.44
CA HIS A 220 -27.93 19.77 36.67
C HIS A 220 -28.79 18.51 36.47
N TYR A 221 -28.30 17.33 36.87
CA TYR A 221 -29.01 16.05 36.80
C TYR A 221 -29.04 15.35 38.18
N PRO A 222 -29.92 15.78 39.12
CA PRO A 222 -30.01 15.22 40.46
C PRO A 222 -30.58 13.80 40.47
N VAL A 223 -30.16 13.00 41.46
CA VAL A 223 -30.60 11.62 41.66
C VAL A 223 -32.09 11.58 42.03
N SER A 224 -32.90 10.88 41.24
CA SER A 224 -34.29 10.59 41.59
C SER A 224 -34.33 9.46 42.63
N TYR A 225 -34.52 9.78 43.91
CA TYR A 225 -34.77 8.78 44.95
C TYR A 225 -36.26 8.39 44.93
N THR A 226 -36.57 7.13 44.57
CA THR A 226 -37.84 6.50 44.90
C THR A 226 -37.70 5.73 46.23
N PRO A 227 -38.51 6.01 47.26
CA PRO A 227 -38.41 5.27 48.53
C PRO A 227 -38.88 3.83 48.36
N LEU A 228 -38.08 2.89 48.86
CA LEU A 228 -38.41 1.47 48.98
C LEU A 228 -39.63 1.27 49.89
N ARG A 229 -40.71 0.68 49.35
CA ARG A 229 -41.89 0.25 50.13
C ARG A 229 -41.49 -0.85 51.11
N GLU A 230 -41.73 -0.59 52.40
CA GLU A 230 -41.66 -1.57 53.48
C GLU A 230 -42.57 -2.78 53.20
N PHE A 231 -41.99 -3.97 53.36
CA PHE A 231 -42.72 -5.23 53.47
C PHE A 231 -43.56 -5.22 54.76
N LYS A 232 -44.90 -5.18 54.63
CA LYS A 232 -45.81 -5.67 55.67
C LYS A 232 -46.49 -6.95 55.20
N THR A 233 -46.18 -7.99 55.95
CA THR A 233 -46.79 -9.32 55.98
C THR A 233 -48.31 -9.23 56.18
N SER A 234 -49.06 -10.04 55.44
CA SER A 234 -50.46 -10.34 55.78
C SER A 234 -50.76 -11.81 55.56
N GLN A 235 -51.02 -12.49 56.68
CA GLN A 235 -51.66 -13.79 56.76
C GLN A 235 -53.17 -13.64 56.53
N ARG A 236 -53.71 -14.58 55.74
CA ARG A 236 -54.98 -15.31 55.92
C ARG A 236 -56.27 -14.50 56.23
N SER A 237 -57.24 -14.59 55.32
CA SER A 237 -58.48 -15.37 55.47
C SER A 237 -59.58 -14.78 54.56
N GLY A 238 -60.37 -15.66 53.96
CA GLY A 238 -61.34 -15.32 52.92
C GLY A 238 -62.68 -14.83 53.46
N CYS A 239 -63.51 -14.33 52.55
CA CYS A 239 -64.93 -14.64 52.46
C CYS A 239 -65.46 -14.15 51.11
N GLY A 240 -66.42 -14.88 50.56
CA GLY A 240 -66.97 -14.65 49.22
C GLY A 240 -68.17 -13.71 49.16
N ALA A 241 -68.81 -13.81 47.99
CA ALA A 241 -70.21 -13.47 47.68
C ALA A 241 -70.53 -12.01 47.28
N SER A 242 -70.63 -11.85 45.95
CA SER A 242 -71.84 -11.56 45.17
C SER A 242 -72.47 -10.14 45.12
N HIS A 243 -72.95 -9.87 43.90
CA HIS A 243 -74.05 -8.99 43.45
C HIS A 243 -73.74 -7.62 42.82
N LEU A 244 -74.01 -7.58 41.51
CA LEU A 244 -74.54 -6.49 40.66
C LEU A 244 -75.72 -5.71 41.32
N PRO A 245 -76.18 -4.52 40.84
CA PRO A 245 -76.39 -4.21 39.41
C PRO A 245 -76.22 -2.75 38.88
N THR A 246 -76.02 -2.69 37.56
CA THR A 246 -76.62 -1.83 36.49
C THR A 246 -77.08 -0.39 36.80
N VAL A 247 -76.58 0.60 36.03
CA VAL A 247 -77.36 1.75 35.47
C VAL A 247 -76.77 2.20 34.12
N THR A 248 -77.68 2.70 33.28
CA THR A 248 -77.78 2.96 31.84
C THR A 248 -77.03 4.16 31.22
N ASN A 249 -76.48 3.93 30.02
CA ASN A 249 -76.70 4.62 28.73
C ASN A 249 -76.75 6.17 28.62
N ARG A 250 -75.85 6.75 27.79
CA ARG A 250 -76.09 8.01 27.05
C ARG A 250 -75.36 8.00 25.70
N LYS A 251 -76.12 8.18 24.61
CA LYS A 251 -75.68 8.36 23.21
C LYS A 251 -75.02 9.74 22.97
N GLN A 252 -74.02 9.81 22.10
CA GLN A 252 -73.70 10.97 21.24
C GLN A 252 -73.00 10.51 19.94
N PRO A 253 -73.00 11.33 18.87
CA PRO A 253 -73.14 10.86 17.50
C PRO A 253 -71.85 10.87 16.65
N SER A 254 -72.00 10.24 15.48
CA SER A 254 -71.10 10.09 14.33
C SER A 254 -70.36 11.35 13.87
N GLY A 255 -69.04 11.22 13.71
CA GLY A 255 -68.16 12.16 13.02
C GLY A 255 -66.80 11.50 12.76
N THR A 256 -66.75 10.46 11.91
CA THR A 256 -65.53 9.64 11.71
C THR A 256 -65.00 9.62 10.27
N CYS A 257 -65.65 10.25 9.29
CA CYS A 257 -65.25 10.07 7.89
C CYS A 257 -64.06 10.93 7.42
N ASP A 258 -63.78 12.09 8.04
CA ASP A 258 -62.72 12.99 7.54
C ASP A 258 -61.31 12.70 8.12
N VAL A 259 -61.24 12.05 9.29
CA VAL A 259 -59.96 11.71 9.94
C VAL A 259 -59.32 10.46 9.33
N GLU A 260 -60.15 9.52 8.86
CA GLU A 260 -59.72 8.27 8.22
C GLU A 260 -59.14 8.49 6.82
N ALA A 261 -59.67 9.44 6.06
CA ALA A 261 -59.16 9.78 4.73
C ALA A 261 -57.79 10.48 4.81
N SER A 262 -57.59 11.35 5.80
CA SER A 262 -56.33 12.08 5.99
C SER A 262 -55.20 11.16 6.48
N SER A 263 -55.49 10.21 7.36
CA SER A 263 -54.53 9.21 7.82
C SER A 263 -54.16 8.20 6.73
N HIS A 264 -55.12 7.77 5.90
CA HIS A 264 -54.84 6.96 4.72
C HIS A 264 -53.99 7.69 3.67
N LEU A 265 -54.24 8.99 3.45
CA LEU A 265 -53.42 9.79 2.54
C LEU A 265 -51.99 9.97 3.07
N GLN A 266 -51.81 10.16 4.38
CA GLN A 266 -50.49 10.25 5.00
C GLN A 266 -49.73 8.92 5.00
N LEU A 267 -50.40 7.79 5.26
CA LEU A 267 -49.80 6.46 5.18
C LEU A 267 -49.40 6.08 3.75
N THR A 268 -50.19 6.48 2.74
CA THR A 268 -49.87 6.24 1.33
C THR A 268 -48.77 7.18 0.82
N LEU A 269 -48.70 8.42 1.29
CA LEU A 269 -47.58 9.32 1.01
C LEU A 269 -46.29 8.82 1.67
N ALA A 270 -46.34 8.39 2.93
CA ALA A 270 -45.20 7.84 3.65
C ALA A 270 -44.69 6.53 3.05
N SER A 271 -45.58 5.62 2.64
CA SER A 271 -45.19 4.37 1.96
C SER A 271 -44.60 4.61 0.58
N LYS A 272 -45.11 5.60 -0.16
CA LYS A 272 -44.55 6.02 -1.45
C LYS A 272 -43.17 6.69 -1.26
N GLN A 273 -43.02 7.55 -0.26
CA GLN A 273 -41.75 8.19 0.09
C GLN A 273 -40.70 7.17 0.57
N GLN A 274 -41.14 6.12 1.29
CA GLN A 274 -40.28 5.02 1.68
C GLN A 274 -39.88 4.15 0.48
N ALA A 275 -40.81 3.82 -0.42
CA ALA A 275 -40.52 3.07 -1.64
C ALA A 275 -39.50 3.78 -2.55
N GLU A 276 -39.63 5.10 -2.74
CA GLU A 276 -38.65 5.92 -3.48
C GLU A 276 -37.25 5.85 -2.83
N MET A 277 -37.18 5.86 -1.49
CA MET A 277 -35.92 5.76 -0.74
C MET A 277 -35.25 4.39 -0.88
N TRP A 278 -36.02 3.29 -0.96
CA TRP A 278 -35.47 1.95 -1.22
C TRP A 278 -34.84 1.84 -2.61
N TRP A 279 -35.48 2.37 -3.67
CA TRP A 279 -34.89 2.33 -5.02
C TRP A 279 -33.58 3.13 -5.09
N VAL A 280 -33.49 4.27 -4.41
CA VAL A 280 -32.24 5.05 -4.31
C VAL A 280 -31.16 4.26 -3.58
N LEU A 281 -31.49 3.56 -2.49
CA LEU A 281 -30.53 2.71 -1.76
C LEU A 281 -30.07 1.52 -2.59
N TRP A 282 -30.97 0.86 -3.33
CA TRP A 282 -30.61 -0.19 -4.28
C TRP A 282 -29.73 0.32 -5.42
N LEU A 283 -30.01 1.51 -5.95
CA LEU A 283 -29.19 2.15 -6.97
C LEU A 283 -27.79 2.49 -6.43
N LEU A 284 -27.71 3.08 -5.24
CA LEU A 284 -26.43 3.40 -4.57
C LEU A 284 -25.65 2.12 -4.26
N GLY A 285 -26.32 1.07 -3.78
CA GLY A 285 -25.71 -0.23 -3.53
C GLY A 285 -25.19 -0.88 -4.82
N ALA A 286 -25.95 -0.82 -5.91
CA ALA A 286 -25.52 -1.31 -7.22
C ALA A 286 -24.33 -0.52 -7.79
N LEU A 287 -24.34 0.82 -7.64
CA LEU A 287 -23.22 1.68 -8.05
C LEU A 287 -21.97 1.39 -7.23
N LEU A 288 -22.10 1.19 -5.91
CA LEU A 288 -20.98 0.82 -5.04
C LEU A 288 -20.43 -0.56 -5.39
N ALA A 289 -21.30 -1.54 -5.63
CA ALA A 289 -20.90 -2.88 -6.06
C ALA A 289 -20.16 -2.84 -7.41
N LEU A 290 -20.67 -2.06 -8.37
CA LEU A 290 -20.04 -1.88 -9.68
C LEU A 290 -18.68 -1.17 -9.56
N PHE A 291 -18.58 -0.13 -8.73
CA PHE A 291 -17.33 0.57 -8.45
C PHE A 291 -16.30 -0.33 -7.76
N SER A 292 -16.74 -1.23 -6.88
CA SER A 292 -15.87 -2.16 -6.17
C SER A 292 -15.44 -3.34 -7.05
N SER A 293 -16.26 -3.73 -8.03
CA SER A 293 -16.03 -4.91 -8.88
C SER A 293 -15.33 -4.58 -10.21
N LEU A 294 -15.47 -3.35 -10.70
CA LEU A 294 -14.88 -2.90 -11.96
C LEU A 294 -13.85 -1.80 -11.71
N ASP A 295 -12.75 -1.82 -12.47
CA ASP A 295 -11.81 -0.70 -12.51
C ASP A 295 -12.40 0.44 -13.37
N VAL A 296 -13.47 1.06 -12.86
CA VAL A 296 -14.21 2.15 -13.54
C VAL A 296 -13.28 3.29 -13.93
N TRP A 297 -12.31 3.59 -13.08
CA TRP A 297 -11.31 4.63 -13.31
C TRP A 297 -10.43 4.36 -14.53
N TYR A 298 -10.02 3.10 -14.74
CA TYR A 298 -9.27 2.72 -15.94
C TYR A 298 -10.07 3.03 -17.21
N PHE A 299 -11.33 2.59 -17.30
CA PHE A 299 -12.15 2.79 -18.49
C PHE A 299 -12.50 4.25 -18.74
N LEU A 300 -12.82 4.99 -17.69
CA LEU A 300 -13.09 6.43 -17.79
C LEU A 300 -11.86 7.16 -18.33
N ARG A 301 -10.68 6.88 -17.78
CA ARG A 301 -9.42 7.49 -18.23
C ARG A 301 -9.06 7.09 -19.65
N ALA A 302 -9.24 5.83 -20.03
CA ALA A 302 -9.05 5.37 -21.41
C ALA A 302 -9.94 6.16 -22.38
N GLY A 303 -11.21 6.34 -22.04
CA GLY A 303 -12.14 7.17 -22.82
C GLY A 303 -11.68 8.62 -22.95
N VAL A 304 -11.25 9.25 -21.85
CA VAL A 304 -10.72 10.62 -21.86
C VAL A 304 -9.46 10.74 -22.70
N VAL A 305 -8.54 9.77 -22.62
CA VAL A 305 -7.30 9.76 -23.42
C VAL A 305 -7.60 9.63 -24.92
N ILE A 306 -8.51 8.74 -25.30
CA ILE A 306 -8.94 8.57 -26.70
C ILE A 306 -9.63 9.84 -27.21
N LEU A 307 -10.54 10.40 -26.42
CA LEU A 307 -11.25 11.63 -26.77
C LEU A 307 -10.27 12.80 -26.94
N ARG A 308 -9.33 12.98 -26.00
CA ARG A 308 -8.28 13.99 -26.09
C ARG A 308 -7.41 13.79 -27.34
N ALA A 309 -7.03 12.55 -27.63
CA ALA A 309 -6.25 12.20 -28.81
C ALA A 309 -6.99 12.50 -30.12
N TRP A 310 -8.33 12.39 -30.16
CA TRP A 310 -9.13 12.80 -31.32
C TRP A 310 -9.15 14.30 -31.57
N PHE A 311 -9.06 15.11 -30.51
CA PHE A 311 -8.95 16.57 -30.65
C PHE A 311 -7.52 17.04 -30.91
N GLN A 312 -6.52 16.19 -30.71
CA GLN A 312 -5.14 16.46 -31.10
C GLN A 312 -4.94 16.20 -32.59
N GLY A 313 -4.04 16.97 -33.22
CA GLY A 313 -3.70 16.79 -34.63
C GLY A 313 -3.21 15.35 -34.91
N PRO A 314 -3.61 14.75 -36.06
CA PRO A 314 -3.17 13.42 -36.44
C PRO A 314 -1.66 13.43 -36.71
N VAL A 315 -1.02 12.30 -36.41
CA VAL A 315 0.40 12.08 -36.70
C VAL A 315 0.47 11.03 -37.80
N PHE A 316 0.74 11.47 -39.03
CA PHE A 316 0.71 10.58 -40.20
C PHE A 316 1.92 9.66 -40.28
N ASP A 317 3.05 10.06 -39.67
CA ASP A 317 4.20 9.18 -39.52
C ASP A 317 3.95 8.18 -38.39
N ILE A 318 3.82 6.91 -38.77
CA ILE A 318 3.47 5.83 -37.86
C ILE A 318 4.65 5.46 -36.96
N THR A 319 5.88 5.70 -37.44
CA THR A 319 7.14 5.44 -36.72
C THR A 319 7.60 6.62 -35.88
N ALA A 320 7.00 7.80 -36.09
CA ALA A 320 7.30 8.98 -35.30
C ALA A 320 7.01 8.75 -33.80
N GLU A 321 7.93 9.25 -32.98
CA GLU A 321 7.79 9.22 -31.55
C GLU A 321 6.68 10.18 -31.09
N GLN A 322 5.77 9.67 -30.26
CA GLN A 322 4.77 10.47 -29.59
C GLN A 322 5.06 10.56 -28.10
N THR A 323 5.02 11.77 -27.57
CA THR A 323 5.26 12.04 -26.16
C THR A 323 3.95 12.35 -25.43
N VAL A 324 3.73 11.65 -24.31
CA VAL A 324 2.65 11.94 -23.36
C VAL A 324 3.28 12.32 -22.02
N SER A 325 3.03 13.53 -21.56
CA SER A 325 3.52 13.98 -20.25
C SER A 325 2.58 13.51 -19.13
N GLY A 326 3.17 13.07 -18.02
CA GLY A 326 2.48 12.64 -16.82
C GLY A 326 3.20 13.11 -15.55
N ARG A 327 2.55 12.96 -14.40
CA ARG A 327 3.15 13.15 -13.08
C ARG A 327 2.75 11.99 -12.19
N VAL A 328 3.67 11.53 -11.34
CA VAL A 328 3.38 10.51 -10.33
C VAL A 328 2.47 11.10 -9.27
N THR A 329 1.25 10.57 -9.14
CA THR A 329 0.28 11.00 -8.14
C THR A 329 0.32 10.12 -6.89
N PHE A 330 -0.36 10.51 -5.82
CA PHE A 330 -0.47 9.70 -4.60
C PHE A 330 -1.06 8.31 -4.85
N ASN A 331 -1.97 8.18 -5.82
CA ASN A 331 -2.60 6.90 -6.18
C ASN A 331 -1.69 5.97 -6.99
N ASP A 332 -0.51 6.44 -7.38
CA ASP A 332 0.40 5.74 -8.28
C ASP A 332 1.56 5.06 -7.54
N ILE A 333 1.63 5.21 -6.22
CA ILE A 333 2.82 4.88 -5.41
C ILE A 333 2.62 3.61 -4.62
N ASP A 334 3.71 2.85 -4.52
CA ASP A 334 3.93 1.82 -3.53
C ASP A 334 5.34 2.02 -2.93
N MET A 335 5.51 1.86 -1.62
CA MET A 335 6.82 2.02 -0.94
C MET A 335 7.64 3.25 -1.41
N CYS A 336 7.02 4.44 -1.45
CA CYS A 336 7.63 5.73 -1.85
C CYS A 336 8.13 5.88 -3.30
N HIS A 337 7.84 4.93 -4.19
CA HIS A 337 8.12 5.03 -5.62
C HIS A 337 6.90 4.65 -6.46
N MET A 338 6.88 5.04 -7.73
CA MET A 338 5.80 4.64 -8.63
C MET A 338 5.72 3.12 -8.71
N ASN A 339 4.54 2.58 -8.44
CA ASN A 339 4.27 1.15 -8.47
C ASN A 339 4.62 0.58 -9.85
N ASN A 340 5.32 -0.56 -9.89
CA ASN A 340 5.71 -1.25 -11.12
C ASN A 340 4.52 -1.51 -12.07
N ALA A 341 3.37 -1.93 -11.54
CA ALA A 341 2.16 -2.14 -12.33
C ALA A 341 1.62 -0.83 -12.94
N ARG A 342 1.91 0.31 -12.32
CA ARG A 342 1.49 1.62 -12.84
C ARG A 342 2.22 1.99 -14.12
N TYR A 343 3.51 1.62 -14.27
CA TYR A 343 4.22 1.85 -15.53
C TYR A 343 3.54 1.15 -16.70
N LEU A 344 3.17 -0.13 -16.53
CA LEU A 344 2.47 -0.90 -17.56
C LEU A 344 1.12 -0.26 -17.93
N ARG A 345 0.39 0.22 -16.91
CA ARG A 345 -0.90 0.89 -17.10
C ARG A 345 -0.76 2.23 -17.84
N GLU A 346 0.26 3.03 -17.53
CA GLU A 346 0.55 4.26 -18.28
C GLU A 346 0.94 3.99 -19.73
N CYS A 347 1.68 2.89 -19.98
CA CYS A 347 1.98 2.42 -21.33
C CYS A 347 0.73 2.09 -22.14
N ASP A 348 -0.33 1.53 -21.55
CA ASP A 348 -1.61 1.30 -22.24
C ASP A 348 -2.24 2.61 -22.72
N PHE A 349 -2.31 3.61 -21.84
CA PHE A 349 -2.89 4.90 -22.19
C PHE A 349 -2.08 5.62 -23.29
N ALA A 350 -0.76 5.56 -23.22
CA ALA A 350 0.09 6.10 -24.28
C ALA A 350 -0.12 5.36 -25.61
N ARG A 351 -0.32 4.04 -25.59
CA ARG A 351 -0.67 3.27 -26.79
C ARG A 351 -2.04 3.65 -27.35
N PHE A 352 -3.04 3.86 -26.49
CA PHE A 352 -4.35 4.37 -26.92
C PHE A 352 -4.23 5.71 -27.63
N SER A 353 -3.43 6.64 -27.09
CA SER A 353 -3.13 7.91 -27.75
C SER A 353 -2.41 7.70 -29.10
N LEU A 354 -1.34 6.89 -29.11
CA LEU A 354 -0.52 6.61 -30.30
C LEU A 354 -1.37 6.05 -31.45
N TYR A 355 -2.14 4.99 -31.20
CA TYR A 355 -2.95 4.34 -32.22
C TYR A 355 -4.15 5.17 -32.67
N THR A 356 -4.67 6.03 -31.79
CA THR A 356 -5.74 6.96 -32.14
C THR A 356 -5.22 8.05 -33.07
N ARG A 357 -4.07 8.66 -32.76
CA ARG A 357 -3.48 9.76 -33.53
C ARG A 357 -2.86 9.31 -34.85
N ASN A 358 -2.31 8.09 -34.90
CA ASN A 358 -1.75 7.50 -36.13
C ASN A 358 -2.82 6.83 -36.99
N GLY A 359 -4.08 6.81 -36.55
CA GLY A 359 -5.20 6.21 -37.29
C GLY A 359 -5.24 4.68 -37.27
N VAL A 360 -4.30 4.00 -36.62
CA VAL A 360 -4.23 2.52 -36.51
C VAL A 360 -5.54 1.94 -35.98
N PHE A 361 -6.15 2.53 -34.95
CA PHE A 361 -7.45 2.06 -34.44
C PHE A 361 -8.58 2.18 -35.47
N LYS A 362 -8.57 3.24 -36.28
CA LYS A 362 -9.55 3.42 -37.36
C LYS A 362 -9.36 2.37 -38.45
N ALA A 363 -8.11 2.07 -38.83
CA ALA A 363 -7.77 1.04 -39.80
C ALA A 363 -8.12 -0.37 -39.31
N VAL A 364 -7.75 -0.72 -38.07
CA VAL A 364 -8.11 -2.01 -37.44
C VAL A 364 -9.62 -2.20 -37.43
N ARG A 365 -10.38 -1.17 -37.05
CA ARG A 365 -11.86 -1.22 -37.06
C ARG A 365 -12.42 -1.38 -38.47
N ALA A 366 -11.89 -0.65 -39.45
CA ALA A 366 -12.32 -0.74 -40.85
C ALA A 366 -12.08 -2.14 -41.44
N LEU A 367 -10.97 -2.78 -41.07
CA LEU A 367 -10.60 -4.13 -41.49
C LEU A 367 -11.20 -5.23 -40.61
N ARG A 368 -12.04 -4.89 -39.61
CA ARG A 368 -12.64 -5.83 -38.63
C ARG A 368 -11.60 -6.67 -37.88
N GLY A 369 -10.39 -6.12 -37.73
CA GLY A 369 -9.31 -6.70 -36.94
C GLY A 369 -9.52 -6.48 -35.45
N ASN A 370 -8.75 -7.20 -34.65
CA ASN A 370 -8.58 -6.90 -33.24
C ASN A 370 -7.09 -6.92 -32.90
N MET A 371 -6.72 -6.28 -31.79
CA MET A 371 -5.33 -6.11 -31.43
C MET A 371 -5.13 -6.40 -29.94
N VAL A 372 -4.26 -7.36 -29.64
CA VAL A 372 -4.02 -7.85 -28.28
C VAL A 372 -2.55 -7.78 -27.94
N VAL A 373 -2.24 -7.59 -26.66
CA VAL A 373 -0.85 -7.64 -26.19
C VAL A 373 -0.42 -9.10 -26.15
N GLY A 374 0.61 -9.45 -26.93
CA GLY A 374 1.18 -10.80 -26.96
C GLY A 374 2.33 -10.99 -25.98
N ALA A 375 3.15 -9.96 -25.79
CA ALA A 375 4.24 -9.96 -24.80
C ALA A 375 4.62 -8.52 -24.44
N ASN A 376 5.03 -8.31 -23.19
CA ASN A 376 5.60 -7.06 -22.70
C ASN A 376 6.82 -7.38 -21.85
N THR A 377 7.90 -6.62 -22.02
CA THR A 377 9.05 -6.66 -21.11
C THR A 377 9.43 -5.23 -20.76
N ILE A 378 9.58 -4.98 -19.48
CA ILE A 378 9.95 -3.66 -18.95
C ILE A 378 11.27 -3.79 -18.18
N ARG A 379 12.17 -2.85 -18.43
CA ARG A 379 13.41 -2.68 -17.68
C ARG A 379 13.34 -1.37 -16.91
N TYR A 380 13.41 -1.47 -15.59
CA TYR A 380 13.50 -0.32 -14.70
C TYR A 380 14.96 0.07 -14.50
N ARG A 381 15.26 1.35 -14.60
CA ARG A 381 16.61 1.92 -14.42
C ARG A 381 16.67 2.89 -13.26
N ARG A 382 15.61 3.68 -13.07
CA ARG A 382 15.50 4.68 -12.01
C ARG A 382 14.05 4.79 -11.56
N ALA A 383 13.83 4.81 -10.25
CA ALA A 383 12.51 5.00 -9.68
C ALA A 383 12.01 6.43 -9.92
N LEU A 384 10.73 6.58 -10.26
CA LEU A 384 10.03 7.86 -10.24
C LEU A 384 9.36 8.04 -8.88
N CYS A 385 9.69 9.13 -8.17
CA CYS A 385 9.14 9.44 -6.85
C CYS A 385 7.84 10.23 -6.95
N ILE A 386 7.15 10.38 -5.82
CA ILE A 386 5.93 11.17 -5.73
C ILE A 386 6.07 12.58 -6.30
N GLY A 387 5.08 13.01 -7.07
CA GLY A 387 5.02 14.33 -7.65
C GLY A 387 6.02 14.55 -8.78
N GLU A 388 6.88 13.60 -9.11
CA GLU A 388 7.82 13.73 -10.21
C GLU A 388 7.11 13.68 -11.57
N GLY A 389 7.47 14.62 -12.45
CA GLY A 389 6.98 14.64 -13.83
C GLY A 389 7.81 13.74 -14.73
N TYR A 390 7.16 13.04 -15.66
CA TYR A 390 7.81 12.21 -16.65
C TYR A 390 7.18 12.42 -18.03
N GLU A 391 7.98 12.18 -19.06
CA GLU A 391 7.59 12.07 -20.45
C GLU A 391 7.57 10.60 -20.85
N LEU A 392 6.41 10.10 -21.25
CA LEU A 392 6.26 8.77 -21.82
C LEU A 392 6.33 8.88 -23.35
N ARG A 393 7.50 8.52 -23.88
CA ARG A 393 7.81 8.53 -25.31
C ARG A 393 7.50 7.17 -25.90
N SER A 394 6.53 7.11 -26.80
CA SER A 394 6.04 5.86 -27.40
C SER A 394 6.16 5.92 -28.91
N ARG A 395 6.69 4.85 -29.52
CA ARG A 395 6.79 4.71 -30.97
C ARG A 395 6.59 3.27 -31.42
N ILE A 396 6.14 3.11 -32.66
CA ILE A 396 6.18 1.82 -33.35
C ILE A 396 7.56 1.70 -33.98
N VAL A 397 8.35 0.71 -33.55
CA VAL A 397 9.72 0.51 -34.04
C VAL A 397 9.68 -0.20 -35.39
N THR A 398 8.93 -1.30 -35.46
CA THR A 398 8.78 -2.13 -36.66
C THR A 398 7.53 -3.03 -36.51
N TRP A 399 7.23 -3.84 -37.51
CA TRP A 399 6.13 -4.80 -37.51
C TRP A 399 6.45 -6.02 -38.36
N ASP A 400 5.89 -7.17 -38.01
CA ASP A 400 5.95 -8.38 -38.83
C ASP A 400 4.57 -8.73 -39.41
N ASP A 401 4.40 -9.96 -39.90
CA ASP A 401 3.13 -10.43 -40.47
C ASP A 401 2.00 -10.56 -39.42
N LYS A 402 2.35 -10.61 -38.13
CA LYS A 402 1.44 -10.97 -37.02
C LYS A 402 1.33 -9.88 -35.96
N ALA A 403 2.32 -9.03 -35.77
CA ALA A 403 2.40 -8.09 -34.66
C ALA A 403 3.13 -6.77 -34.99
N PHE A 404 2.70 -5.70 -34.32
CA PHE A 404 3.47 -4.46 -34.19
C PHE A 404 4.42 -4.56 -33.00
N TYR A 405 5.63 -4.02 -33.16
CA TYR A 405 6.64 -3.92 -32.12
C TYR A 405 6.80 -2.48 -31.68
N LEU A 406 6.58 -2.23 -30.39
CA LEU A 406 6.56 -0.90 -29.82
C LEU A 406 7.65 -0.75 -28.77
N GLU A 407 8.19 0.46 -28.71
CA GLU A 407 9.09 0.88 -27.66
C GLU A 407 8.47 2.06 -26.91
N GLN A 408 8.47 1.98 -25.58
CA GLN A 408 7.94 3.01 -24.70
C GLN A 408 8.96 3.35 -23.62
N ARG A 409 9.40 4.61 -23.58
CA ARG A 409 10.44 5.09 -22.67
C ARG A 409 9.86 6.11 -21.70
N PHE A 410 10.08 5.90 -20.42
CA PHE A 410 9.82 6.89 -19.38
C PHE A 410 11.07 7.74 -19.20
N VAL A 411 10.96 9.03 -19.48
CA VAL A 411 12.04 10.00 -19.32
C VAL A 411 11.66 10.99 -18.23
N SER A 412 12.50 11.21 -17.22
CA SER A 412 12.17 12.20 -16.20
C SER A 412 12.29 13.61 -16.74
N THR A 413 11.33 14.46 -16.36
CA THR A 413 11.35 15.89 -16.71
C THR A 413 12.34 16.70 -15.87
N LYS A 414 12.86 16.14 -14.78
CA LYS A 414 13.80 16.84 -13.90
C LYS A 414 15.23 16.83 -14.44
N ASP A 415 15.70 15.67 -14.90
CA ASP A 415 17.09 15.43 -15.29
C ASP A 415 17.23 14.84 -16.71
N GLY A 416 16.13 14.54 -17.39
CA GLY A 416 16.15 13.90 -18.72
C GLY A 416 16.58 12.44 -18.70
N LEU A 417 16.72 11.81 -17.53
CA LEU A 417 17.17 10.42 -17.44
C LEU A 417 16.04 9.44 -17.81
N VAL A 418 16.41 8.41 -18.56
CA VAL A 418 15.50 7.31 -18.90
C VAL A 418 15.31 6.43 -17.66
N CYS A 419 14.11 6.51 -17.07
CA CYS A 419 13.72 5.83 -15.84
C CYS A 419 13.30 4.38 -16.09
N ALA A 420 12.58 4.13 -17.19
CA ALA A 420 12.17 2.79 -17.59
C ALA A 420 12.04 2.68 -19.11
N VAL A 421 12.28 1.49 -19.65
CA VAL A 421 12.09 1.16 -21.07
C VAL A 421 11.25 -0.09 -21.17
N MET A 422 10.19 -0.03 -21.97
CA MET A 422 9.31 -1.16 -22.26
C MET A 422 9.35 -1.50 -23.74
N TYR A 423 9.51 -2.78 -24.03
CA TYR A 423 9.16 -3.37 -25.32
C TYR A 423 7.81 -4.08 -25.25
N CYS A 424 6.98 -3.85 -26.27
CA CYS A 424 5.66 -4.44 -26.39
C CYS A 424 5.48 -5.09 -27.76
N LYS A 425 5.02 -6.35 -27.75
CA LYS A 425 4.56 -7.08 -28.93
C LYS A 425 3.04 -7.01 -28.96
N GLN A 426 2.52 -6.29 -29.92
CA GLN A 426 1.11 -6.08 -30.11
C GLN A 426 0.61 -6.93 -31.27
N THR A 427 0.05 -8.10 -30.96
CA THR A 427 -0.44 -9.08 -31.95
C THR A 427 -1.77 -8.63 -32.55
N VAL A 428 -1.88 -8.74 -33.87
CA VAL A 428 -3.10 -8.46 -34.63
C VAL A 428 -3.81 -9.78 -34.93
N ILE A 429 -5.13 -9.82 -34.70
CA ILE A 429 -5.99 -10.98 -34.95
C ILE A 429 -6.98 -10.63 -36.06
N ARG A 430 -7.28 -11.60 -36.94
CA ARG A 430 -8.19 -11.51 -38.10
C ARG A 430 -7.70 -10.62 -39.26
N THR A 431 -6.60 -9.91 -39.07
CA THR A 431 -5.95 -9.03 -40.06
C THR A 431 -4.43 -9.08 -39.82
N THR A 432 -3.64 -8.43 -40.68
CA THR A 432 -2.18 -8.31 -40.49
C THR A 432 -1.74 -6.86 -40.32
N PRO A 433 -0.61 -6.60 -39.63
CA PRO A 433 0.01 -5.27 -39.61
C PRO A 433 0.21 -4.70 -41.01
N GLU A 434 0.66 -5.52 -41.96
CA GLU A 434 0.87 -5.09 -43.35
C GLU A 434 -0.41 -4.57 -44.02
N GLN A 435 -1.55 -5.25 -43.83
CA GLN A 435 -2.86 -4.79 -44.34
C GLN A 435 -3.30 -3.47 -43.69
N ILE A 436 -3.05 -3.31 -42.39
CA ILE A 436 -3.34 -2.07 -41.66
C ILE A 436 -2.48 -0.93 -42.21
N MET A 437 -1.18 -1.17 -42.41
CA MET A 437 -0.25 -0.19 -42.97
C MET A 437 -0.62 0.20 -44.40
N GLN A 438 -1.00 -0.79 -45.22
CA GLN A 438 -1.45 -0.54 -46.59
C GLN A 438 -2.74 0.29 -46.62
N HIS A 439 -3.66 0.05 -45.69
CA HIS A 439 -4.88 0.84 -45.55
C HIS A 439 -4.60 2.29 -45.13
N LEU A 440 -3.66 2.50 -44.20
CA LEU A 440 -3.29 3.82 -43.70
C LEU A 440 -2.54 4.65 -44.74
N CYS A 441 -1.51 4.06 -45.36
CA CYS A 441 -0.63 4.76 -46.28
C CYS A 441 -1.13 4.76 -47.73
N LYS A 442 -2.20 4.00 -48.03
CA LYS A 442 -2.74 3.76 -49.39
C LYS A 442 -1.70 3.20 -50.38
N ARG A 443 -0.58 2.68 -49.87
CA ARG A 443 0.51 2.07 -50.62
C ARG A 443 1.11 0.94 -49.78
N LYS A 444 1.79 0.00 -50.43
CA LYS A 444 2.60 -0.98 -49.72
C LYS A 444 3.76 -0.24 -49.04
N VAL A 445 3.92 -0.42 -47.74
CA VAL A 445 4.99 0.19 -46.94
C VAL A 445 5.98 -0.89 -46.60
N GLU A 446 7.26 -0.62 -46.86
CA GLU A 446 8.32 -1.53 -46.46
C GLU A 446 8.45 -1.55 -44.93
N CYS A 447 8.64 -2.74 -44.40
CA CYS A 447 8.86 -2.94 -42.98
C CYS A 447 10.22 -2.34 -42.58
N PRO A 448 10.29 -1.48 -41.55
CA PRO A 448 11.55 -0.99 -41.01
C PRO A 448 12.43 -2.15 -40.52
N GLU A 449 13.74 -2.04 -40.74
CA GLU A 449 14.69 -3.03 -40.23
C GLU A 449 14.58 -3.19 -38.71
N PHE A 450 14.70 -4.43 -38.23
CA PHE A 450 14.70 -4.73 -36.81
C PHE A 450 16.03 -4.28 -36.19
N PRO A 451 16.02 -3.35 -35.22
CA PRO A 451 17.23 -3.05 -34.45
C PRO A 451 17.72 -4.30 -33.73
N GLU A 452 19.04 -4.43 -33.56
CA GLU A 452 19.69 -5.59 -32.95
C GLU A 452 19.10 -5.93 -31.57
N ASP A 453 18.93 -4.93 -30.71
CA ASP A 453 18.33 -5.03 -29.38
C ASP A 453 16.93 -5.64 -29.43
N LEU A 454 16.12 -5.20 -30.41
CA LEU A 454 14.76 -5.68 -30.58
C LEU A 454 14.77 -7.12 -31.12
N GLN A 455 15.69 -7.45 -32.01
CA GLN A 455 15.83 -8.81 -32.53
C GLN A 455 16.18 -9.80 -31.42
N HIS A 456 17.10 -9.45 -30.51
CA HIS A 456 17.40 -10.28 -29.34
C HIS A 456 16.17 -10.49 -28.45
N TRP A 457 15.40 -9.44 -28.22
CA TRP A 457 14.16 -9.54 -27.46
C TRP A 457 13.10 -10.41 -28.15
N VAL A 458 12.92 -10.28 -29.47
CA VAL A 458 12.02 -11.13 -30.26
C VAL A 458 12.45 -12.59 -30.21
N ASN A 459 13.76 -12.87 -30.27
CA ASN A 459 14.31 -14.22 -30.15
C ASN A 459 14.03 -14.80 -28.76
N PHE A 460 14.20 -14.00 -27.70
CA PHE A 460 13.84 -14.38 -26.32
C PHE A 460 12.37 -14.77 -26.17
N ILE A 461 11.44 -13.93 -26.67
CA ILE A 461 10.01 -14.22 -26.64
C ILE A 461 9.66 -15.48 -27.46
N SER A 462 10.33 -15.68 -28.60
CA SER A 462 10.11 -16.85 -29.45
C SER A 462 10.60 -18.13 -28.80
N ALA A 463 11.77 -18.12 -28.17
CA ALA A 463 12.30 -19.25 -27.39
C ALA A 463 11.39 -19.60 -26.21
N SER A 464 10.93 -18.59 -25.45
CA SER A 464 9.97 -18.77 -24.37
C SER A 464 8.66 -19.41 -24.86
N SER A 465 8.12 -18.93 -26.00
CA SER A 465 6.91 -19.51 -26.58
C SER A 465 7.09 -20.96 -27.04
N LEU A 466 8.29 -21.36 -27.50
CA LEU A 466 8.57 -22.73 -27.89
C LEU A 466 8.63 -23.65 -26.66
N SER A 467 9.30 -23.23 -25.59
CA SER A 467 9.33 -23.96 -24.32
C SER A 467 7.92 -24.24 -23.78
N LEU A 468 7.08 -23.19 -23.73
CA LEU A 468 5.71 -23.31 -23.24
C LEU A 468 4.85 -24.25 -24.10
N ARG A 469 5.06 -24.28 -25.43
CA ARG A 469 4.34 -25.22 -26.31
C ARG A 469 4.75 -26.67 -26.07
N ALA A 470 6.06 -26.89 -25.86
CA ALA A 470 6.59 -28.21 -25.53
C ALA A 470 6.03 -28.71 -24.17
N GLU A 471 5.98 -27.84 -23.16
CA GLU A 471 5.37 -28.14 -21.84
C GLU A 471 3.87 -28.45 -21.94
N SER A 472 3.17 -27.77 -22.86
CA SER A 472 1.72 -27.95 -23.05
C SER A 472 1.33 -29.26 -23.74
N GLY A 473 2.29 -30.03 -24.27
CA GLY A 473 2.04 -31.25 -25.04
C GLY A 473 1.21 -31.03 -26.32
N LEU A 474 1.12 -29.79 -26.81
CA LEU A 474 0.30 -29.44 -27.98
C LEU A 474 0.90 -29.93 -29.31
N ASP A 475 2.19 -30.31 -29.30
CA ASP A 475 2.86 -30.88 -30.47
C ASP A 475 2.49 -32.37 -30.69
N GLU A 476 1.99 -33.08 -29.67
CA GLU A 476 1.52 -34.47 -29.81
C GLU A 476 0.05 -34.58 -30.26
N LYS A 477 -0.76 -33.52 -30.08
CA LYS A 477 -2.19 -33.53 -30.45
C LYS A 477 -2.49 -33.14 -31.90
N ASN A 478 -1.51 -32.63 -32.63
CA ASN A 478 -1.63 -32.19 -34.02
C ASN A 478 -0.88 -33.09 -35.03
N LYS A 479 -0.39 -34.25 -34.59
CA LYS A 479 0.01 -35.37 -35.46
C LYS A 479 -1.09 -36.41 -35.44
#